data_AF-A0A8H3EGF4-F1
#
_entry.id   AF-A0A8H3EGF4-F1
#
_cell.length_a   1.000
_cell.length_b   1.000
_cell.length_c   1.000
_cell.angle_alpha   90.00
_cell.angle_beta   90.00
_cell.angle_gamma   90.00
#
_symmetry.space_group_name_H-M   'P 1'
#
loop_
_entity.id
_entity.type
_entity.pdbx_description
1 polymer ?
#
loop_
_entity_poly.entity_id
_entity_poly.type
_entity_poly.pdbx_seq_one_letter_code
_entity_poly.pdbx_strand_id
1 'polypeptide(L)'
;MDKLPSISAIPSLTTHQRAALLDRLFEPCVPLHTLSVQLLHDNTFHNYDELITSVGVQLTDLVESSSTSDSEWLDSILAAHPRLGDTADSAQSSHEQAHLHGETGDDGMSLSELNALYEKTFPGLRYVCVSF
;
A
#
# COMPACT_ATOMS: atom_id res chain seq x y z
N MET A 1 -5.42 -20.99 1.55
CA MET A 1 -4.08 -20.36 1.65
C MET A 1 -3.44 -20.45 0.28
N ASP A 2 -3.73 -19.48 -0.58
CA ASP A 2 -3.18 -19.45 -1.93
C ASP A 2 -1.71 -19.03 -1.88
N LYS A 3 -0.84 -19.98 -2.20
CA LYS A 3 0.62 -19.80 -2.18
C LYS A 3 1.03 -18.74 -3.21
N LEU A 4 1.95 -17.85 -2.83
CA LEU A 4 2.57 -16.92 -3.77
C LEU A 4 3.20 -17.71 -4.94
N PRO A 5 3.07 -17.22 -6.20
CA PRO A 5 3.68 -17.88 -7.35
C PRO A 5 5.21 -17.90 -7.23
N SER A 6 5.88 -18.67 -8.08
CA SER A 6 7.34 -18.58 -8.17
C SER A 6 7.74 -17.21 -8.72
N ILE A 7 8.77 -16.58 -8.13
CA ILE A 7 9.27 -15.27 -8.55
C ILE A 7 9.63 -15.24 -10.04
N SER A 8 10.21 -16.33 -10.56
CA SER A 8 10.59 -16.46 -11.97
C SER A 8 9.39 -16.57 -12.92
N ALA A 9 8.20 -16.87 -12.41
CA ALA A 9 6.97 -16.96 -13.21
C ALA A 9 6.27 -15.60 -13.37
N ILE A 10 6.62 -14.60 -12.57
CA ILE A 10 5.92 -13.29 -12.52
C ILE A 10 5.84 -12.58 -13.88
N PRO A 11 6.92 -12.50 -14.69
CA PRO A 11 6.87 -11.83 -15.99
C PRO A 11 5.88 -12.50 -16.97
N SER A 12 5.70 -13.81 -16.83
CA SER A 12 4.82 -14.62 -17.68
C SER A 12 3.35 -14.63 -17.25
N LEU A 13 3.03 -14.06 -16.08
CA LEU A 13 1.66 -13.95 -15.60
C LEU A 13 0.84 -13.00 -16.49
N THR A 14 -0.49 -13.07 -16.40
CA THR A 14 -1.34 -12.05 -17.02
C THR A 14 -1.29 -10.76 -16.20
N THR A 15 -1.66 -9.64 -16.82
CA THR A 15 -1.78 -8.34 -16.12
C THR A 15 -2.69 -8.43 -14.88
N HIS A 16 -3.82 -9.14 -14.98
CA HIS A 16 -4.72 -9.36 -13.86
C HIS A 16 -4.07 -10.18 -12.73
N GLN A 17 -3.25 -11.19 -13.07
CA GLN A 17 -2.54 -11.98 -12.07
C GLN A 17 -1.41 -11.19 -11.40
N ARG A 18 -0.74 -10.28 -12.12
CA ARG A 18 0.25 -9.35 -11.53
C ARG A 18 -0.42 -8.33 -10.60
N ALA A 19 -1.57 -7.78 -11.00
CA ALA A 19 -2.35 -6.91 -10.13
C ALA A 19 -2.79 -7.64 -8.84
N ALA A 20 -3.38 -8.83 -8.98
CA ALA A 20 -3.77 -9.64 -7.81
C ALA A 20 -2.57 -10.07 -6.92
N LEU A 21 -1.36 -10.13 -7.48
CA LEU A 21 -0.14 -10.35 -6.71
C LEU A 21 0.25 -9.08 -5.92
N LEU A 22 0.13 -7.90 -6.52
CA LEU A 22 0.35 -6.61 -5.86
C LEU A 22 -0.68 -6.38 -4.75
N ASP A 23 -1.97 -6.65 -4.99
CA ASP A 23 -3.06 -6.62 -3.98
C ASP A 23 -2.82 -7.54 -2.77
N ARG A 24 -1.90 -8.50 -2.90
CA ARG A 24 -1.55 -9.46 -1.84
C ARG A 24 -0.26 -9.08 -1.12
N LEU A 25 0.64 -8.36 -1.79
CA LEU A 25 1.88 -7.87 -1.20
C LEU A 25 1.69 -6.49 -0.55
N PHE A 26 0.74 -5.72 -1.06
CA PHE A 26 0.42 -4.36 -0.65
C PHE A 26 -1.09 -4.21 -0.50
N GLU A 27 -1.53 -3.16 0.18
CA GLU A 27 -2.96 -2.85 0.25
C GLU A 27 -3.51 -2.58 -1.16
N PRO A 28 -4.69 -3.13 -1.52
CA PRO A 28 -5.29 -2.93 -2.83
C PRO A 28 -5.36 -1.47 -3.24
N CYS A 29 -4.56 -1.11 -4.24
CA CYS A 29 -4.38 0.27 -4.65
C CYS A 29 -4.27 0.35 -6.18
N VAL A 30 -5.33 0.85 -6.82
CA VAL A 30 -5.40 1.03 -8.28
C VAL A 30 -4.21 1.81 -8.83
N PRO A 31 -3.78 2.95 -8.25
CA PRO A 31 -2.61 3.66 -8.76
C PRO A 31 -1.28 2.89 -8.59
N LEU A 32 -1.15 2.02 -7.58
CA LEU A 32 -0.01 1.11 -7.47
C LEU A 32 -0.01 0.07 -8.60
N HIS A 33 -1.18 -0.44 -8.98
CA HIS A 33 -1.27 -1.35 -10.13
C HIS A 33 -0.81 -0.70 -11.42
N THR A 34 -1.30 0.49 -11.73
CA THR A 34 -0.91 1.21 -12.95
C THR A 34 0.59 1.44 -13.03
N LEU A 35 1.23 1.71 -11.89
CA LEU A 35 2.66 1.95 -11.79
C LEU A 35 3.48 0.65 -11.90
N SER A 36 3.16 -0.34 -11.06
CA SER A 36 4.01 -1.50 -10.80
C SER A 36 3.69 -2.72 -11.66
N VAL A 37 2.50 -2.81 -12.29
CA VAL A 37 2.16 -3.98 -13.15
C VAL A 37 3.13 -4.14 -14.31
N GLN A 38 3.59 -3.03 -14.89
CA GLN A 38 4.55 -3.06 -15.99
C GLN A 38 5.95 -3.36 -15.49
N LEU A 39 6.33 -2.84 -14.31
CA LEU A 39 7.58 -3.21 -13.65
C LEU A 39 7.70 -4.73 -13.46
N LEU A 40 6.62 -5.38 -13.01
CA LEU A 40 6.55 -6.84 -12.82
C LEU A 40 6.57 -7.63 -14.15
N HIS A 41 6.27 -6.99 -15.28
CA HIS A 41 6.38 -7.61 -16.60
C HIS A 41 7.80 -7.48 -17.18
N ASP A 42 8.37 -6.29 -17.08
CA ASP A 42 9.62 -5.92 -17.77
C ASP A 42 10.87 -6.39 -17.01
N ASN A 43 10.76 -6.64 -15.70
CA ASN A 43 11.88 -7.04 -14.86
C ASN A 43 11.74 -8.46 -14.32
N THR A 44 12.89 -9.11 -14.16
CA THR A 44 13.01 -10.38 -13.44
C THR A 44 13.61 -10.13 -12.07
N PHE A 45 13.10 -10.82 -11.06
CA PHE A 45 13.57 -10.71 -9.68
C PHE A 45 14.05 -12.08 -9.19
N HIS A 46 15.07 -12.10 -8.34
CA HIS A 46 15.61 -13.33 -7.75
C HIS A 46 14.78 -13.82 -6.57
N ASN A 47 14.13 -12.90 -5.85
CA ASN A 47 13.25 -13.19 -4.72
C ASN A 47 12.22 -12.07 -4.52
N TYR A 48 11.27 -12.27 -3.61
CA TYR A 48 10.20 -11.31 -3.33
C TYR A 48 10.70 -10.05 -2.61
N ASP A 49 11.78 -10.13 -1.84
CA ASP A 49 12.36 -8.96 -1.16
C ASP A 49 12.93 -7.97 -2.16
N GLU A 50 13.56 -8.46 -3.24
CA GLU A 50 14.06 -7.64 -4.34
C GLU A 50 12.91 -6.95 -5.09
N LEU A 51 11.79 -7.65 -5.32
CA LEU A 51 10.59 -7.08 -5.92
C LEU A 51 10.02 -5.97 -5.03
N ILE A 52 9.83 -6.23 -3.74
CA ILE A 52 9.30 -5.26 -2.78
C ILE A 52 10.20 -4.02 -2.71
N THR A 53 11.52 -4.23 -2.67
CA THR A 53 12.50 -3.14 -2.69
C THR A 53 12.40 -2.33 -3.97
N SER A 54 12.28 -2.98 -5.13
CA SER A 54 12.15 -2.30 -6.41
C SER A 54 10.87 -1.46 -6.51
N VAL A 55 9.76 -1.94 -5.96
CA VAL A 55 8.51 -1.16 -5.85
C VAL A 55 8.71 0.04 -4.92
N GLY A 56 9.39 -0.15 -3.79
CA GLY A 56 9.72 0.92 -2.85
C GLY A 56 10.61 2.01 -3.45
N VAL A 57 11.61 1.64 -4.26
CA VAL A 57 12.43 2.59 -5.03
C VAL A 57 11.55 3.37 -6.00
N GLN A 58 10.67 2.70 -6.74
CA GLN A 58 9.79 3.37 -7.70
C GLN A 58 8.84 4.38 -7.02
N LEU A 59 8.36 4.08 -5.81
CA LEU A 59 7.59 5.03 -5.00
C LEU A 59 8.45 6.19 -4.50
N THR A 60 9.71 5.93 -4.12
CA THR A 60 10.65 6.97 -3.67
C THR A 60 11.02 7.92 -4.83
N ASP A 61 11.24 7.39 -6.02
CA ASP A 61 11.52 8.17 -7.23
C ASP A 61 10.36 9.12 -7.58
N LEU A 62 9.11 8.70 -7.34
CA LEU A 62 7.94 9.58 -7.49
C LEU A 62 7.95 10.71 -6.46
N VAL A 63 8.44 10.48 -5.24
CA VAL A 63 8.51 11.48 -4.17
C VAL A 63 9.58 12.52 -4.50
N GLU A 64 10.69 12.08 -5.08
CA GLU A 64 11.80 12.95 -5.49
C GLU A 64 11.54 13.65 -6.84
N SER A 65 10.52 13.24 -7.59
CA SER A 65 10.13 13.88 -8.84
C SER A 65 9.59 15.28 -8.60
N SER A 66 10.10 16.26 -9.36
CA SER A 66 9.61 17.65 -9.34
C SER A 66 8.32 17.86 -10.15
N SER A 67 7.71 16.78 -10.66
CA SER A 67 6.47 16.82 -11.43
C SER A 67 5.27 16.89 -10.50
N THR A 68 4.44 17.92 -10.66
CA THR A 68 3.19 18.06 -9.90
C THR A 68 2.24 16.87 -10.10
N SER A 69 2.27 16.24 -11.28
CA SER A 69 1.45 15.06 -11.57
C SER A 69 1.92 13.80 -10.83
N ASP A 70 3.21 13.69 -10.49
CA ASP A 70 3.74 12.54 -9.76
C ASP A 70 3.41 12.65 -8.26
N SER A 71 3.40 13.88 -7.73
CA SER A 71 2.92 14.16 -6.37
C SER A 71 1.42 13.88 -6.21
N GLU A 72 0.58 14.30 -7.17
CA GLU A 72 -0.87 14.00 -7.18
C GLU A 72 -1.14 12.48 -7.26
N TRP A 73 -0.28 11.75 -7.97
CA TRP A 73 -0.35 10.30 -8.09
C TRP A 73 -0.01 9.61 -6.76
N LEU A 74 1.03 10.07 -6.07
CA LEU A 74 1.40 9.59 -4.74
C LEU A 74 0.34 9.88 -3.69
N ASP A 75 -0.23 11.09 -3.69
CA ASP A 75 -1.33 11.44 -2.79
C ASP A 75 -2.53 10.50 -3.00
N SER A 76 -2.80 10.11 -4.25
CA SER A 76 -3.84 9.13 -4.56
C SER A 76 -3.53 7.72 -4.05
N ILE A 77 -2.25 7.32 -4.04
CA ILE A 77 -1.81 6.04 -3.44
C ILE A 77 -1.99 6.07 -1.93
N LEU A 78 -1.53 7.13 -1.26
CA LEU A 78 -1.64 7.30 0.19
C LEU A 78 -3.12 7.41 0.63
N ALA A 79 -3.95 8.08 -0.16
CA ALA A 79 -5.38 8.20 0.07
C ALA A 79 -6.17 6.90 -0.19
N ALA A 80 -5.57 5.86 -0.79
CA ALA A 80 -6.24 4.58 -1.01
C ALA A 80 -6.18 3.65 0.22
N HIS A 81 -5.24 3.86 1.15
CA HIS A 81 -5.09 3.02 2.34
C HIS A 81 -6.28 3.15 3.30
N PRO A 82 -6.89 2.08 3.83
CA PRO A 82 -7.98 2.19 4.79
C PRO A 82 -7.51 2.90 6.07
N ARG A 83 -8.42 3.67 6.69
CA ARG A 83 -8.13 4.36 7.95
C ARG A 83 -7.84 3.34 9.05
N LEU A 84 -6.90 3.67 9.93
CA LEU A 84 -6.60 2.84 11.09
C LEU A 84 -7.80 2.80 12.05
N GLY A 85 -8.32 1.60 12.34
CA GLY A 85 -9.47 1.40 13.24
C GLY A 85 -10.85 1.52 12.58
N ASP A 86 -10.91 1.66 11.25
CA ASP A 86 -12.15 1.59 10.48
C ASP A 86 -12.38 0.17 9.94
N THR A 87 -13.60 -0.20 9.57
CA THR A 87 -13.86 -1.49 8.94
C THR A 87 -13.18 -1.53 7.57
N ALA A 88 -12.09 -2.26 7.44
CA ALA A 88 -11.37 -2.37 6.18
C ALA A 88 -12.02 -3.40 5.24
N ASP A 89 -12.21 -3.02 3.98
CA ASP A 89 -12.84 -3.88 2.96
C ASP A 89 -11.94 -5.07 2.53
N SER A 90 -10.62 -4.98 2.75
CA SER A 90 -9.69 -6.06 2.41
C SER A 90 -9.52 -7.03 3.59
N ALA A 91 -9.43 -8.33 3.28
CA ALA A 91 -9.21 -9.37 4.29
C ALA A 91 -7.87 -9.23 5.01
N GLN A 92 -6.89 -8.58 4.37
CA GLN A 92 -5.57 -8.31 4.94
C GLN A 92 -5.62 -7.17 5.95
N SER A 93 -6.17 -6.01 5.57
CA SER A 93 -6.37 -4.91 6.52
C SER A 93 -7.30 -5.28 7.67
N SER A 94 -8.33 -6.11 7.43
CA SER A 94 -9.16 -6.66 8.50
C SER A 94 -8.36 -7.50 9.51
N HIS A 95 -7.34 -8.24 9.06
CA HIS A 95 -6.52 -9.08 9.93
C HIS A 95 -5.47 -8.25 10.69
N GLU A 96 -4.84 -7.28 10.01
CA GLU A 96 -3.84 -6.38 10.59
C GLU A 96 -4.47 -5.43 11.62
N GLN A 97 -5.71 -4.99 11.39
CA GLN A 97 -6.44 -4.08 12.29
C GLN A 97 -7.42 -4.77 13.24
N ALA A 98 -7.48 -6.10 13.25
CA ALA A 98 -8.39 -6.86 14.13
C ALA A 98 -8.17 -6.54 15.61
N HIS A 99 -6.93 -6.22 16.00
CA HIS A 99 -6.58 -5.85 17.37
C HIS A 99 -6.84 -4.38 17.70
N LEU A 100 -6.86 -3.50 16.68
CA LEU A 100 -6.99 -2.03 16.83
C LEU A 100 -8.43 -1.56 17.07
N HIS A 101 -9.42 -2.45 16.93
CA HIS A 101 -10.83 -2.12 17.17
C HIS A 101 -11.07 -1.75 18.64
N GLY A 102 -11.12 -0.46 18.92
CA GLY A 102 -11.29 0.08 20.28
C GLY A 102 -9.99 0.37 21.02
N GLU A 103 -8.83 0.25 20.37
CA GLU A 103 -7.57 0.70 20.97
C GLU A 103 -7.56 2.23 21.08
N THR A 104 -7.28 2.66 22.30
CA THR A 104 -7.01 4.06 22.62
C THR A 104 -5.51 4.24 22.43
N GLY A 105 -5.08 5.25 21.67
CA GLY A 105 -3.65 5.53 21.49
C GLY A 105 -2.97 5.81 22.84
N ASP A 106 -1.63 5.79 22.86
CA ASP A 106 -0.83 6.00 24.09
C ASP A 106 -1.18 7.31 24.83
N ASP A 107 -1.68 8.30 24.09
CA ASP A 107 -2.15 9.61 24.60
C ASP A 107 -3.61 9.62 25.11
N GLY A 108 -4.31 8.48 25.14
CA GLY A 108 -5.70 8.42 25.60
C GLY A 108 -6.75 8.89 24.57
N MET A 109 -6.33 9.29 23.37
CA MET A 109 -7.24 9.66 22.27
C MET A 109 -7.68 8.43 21.46
N SER A 110 -8.92 8.45 20.99
CA SER A 110 -9.39 7.41 20.08
C SER A 110 -8.71 7.51 18.71
N LEU A 111 -8.50 6.37 18.05
CA LEU A 111 -7.91 6.34 16.69
C LEU A 111 -8.69 7.19 15.68
N SER A 112 -10.00 7.36 15.87
CA SER A 112 -10.84 8.22 15.03
C SER A 112 -10.52 9.72 15.21
N GLU A 113 -10.27 10.17 16.43
CA GLU A 113 -9.84 11.54 16.71
C GLU A 113 -8.45 11.83 16.15
N LEU A 114 -7.54 10.85 16.26
CA LEU A 114 -6.18 10.96 15.72
C LEU A 114 -6.19 11.06 14.19
N ASN A 115 -6.97 10.20 13.51
CA ASN A 115 -7.19 10.26 12.07
C ASN A 115 -7.74 11.64 11.64
N ALA A 116 -8.74 12.17 12.35
CA ALA A 116 -9.34 13.46 12.03
C ALA A 116 -8.36 14.63 12.22
N LEU A 117 -7.54 14.61 13.28
CA LEU A 117 -6.52 15.63 13.51
C LEU A 117 -5.42 15.58 12.44
N TYR A 118 -5.00 14.37 12.07
CA TYR A 118 -3.99 14.16 11.04
C TYR A 118 -4.47 14.67 9.68
N GLU A 119 -5.66 14.26 9.23
CA GLU A 119 -6.24 14.69 7.95
C GLU A 119 -6.52 16.21 7.90
N LYS A 120 -6.87 16.82 9.04
CA LYS A 120 -7.00 18.29 9.12
C LYS A 120 -5.67 19.00 8.98
N THR A 121 -4.60 18.41 9.50
CA THR A 121 -3.24 19.00 9.46
C THR A 121 -2.60 18.77 8.10
N PHE A 122 -2.86 17.60 7.50
CA PHE A 122 -2.33 17.15 6.22
C PHE A 122 -3.48 16.74 5.29
N PRO A 123 -4.16 17.71 4.66
CA PRO A 123 -5.32 17.42 3.82
C PRO A 123 -4.93 16.52 2.65
N GLY A 124 -5.62 15.38 2.52
CA GLY A 124 -5.37 14.36 1.49
C GLY A 124 -4.54 13.17 1.96
N LEU A 125 -3.87 13.25 3.11
CA LEU A 125 -3.07 12.17 3.66
C LEU A 125 -3.81 11.38 4.74
N ARG A 126 -3.61 10.07 4.78
CA ARG A 126 -4.16 9.19 5.81
C ARG A 126 -3.10 8.82 6.84
N TYR A 127 -3.51 8.63 8.08
CA TYR A 127 -2.63 8.17 9.15
C TYR A 127 -2.39 6.66 9.02
N VAL A 128 -1.16 6.28 8.70
CA VAL A 128 -0.73 4.89 8.50
C VAL A 128 0.36 4.57 9.51
N CYS A 129 0.20 3.49 10.27
CA CYS A 129 1.20 3.00 11.22
C CYS A 129 1.45 1.51 10.94
N VAL A 130 2.73 1.12 10.92
CA VAL A 130 3.15 -0.28 10.90
C VAL A 130 3.50 -0.67 12.33
N SER A 131 2.70 -1.54 12.95
CA SER A 131 3.10 -2.20 14.21
C SER A 131 4.24 -3.18 13.90
N PHE A 132 5.38 -2.99 14.57
CA PHE A 132 6.53 -3.89 14.54
C PHE A 132 6.42 -4.99 15.60
#